data_AF-W4L279-F1
#
_entry.id   AF-W4L279-F1
#
_cell.length_a   1.000
_cell.length_b   1.000
_cell.length_c   1.000
_cell.angle_alpha   90.00
_cell.angle_beta   90.00
_cell.angle_gamma   90.00
#
_symmetry.space_group_name_H-M   'P 1'
#
loop_
_entity.id
_entity.type
_entity.pdbx_description
1 polymer ?
#
loop_
_entity_poly.entity_id
_entity_poly.type
_entity_poly.pdbx_seq_one_letter_code
_entity_poly.pdbx_strand_id
1 'polypeptide(L)'
;MAYLQRLEDVLQRVKRPGSFSTGGPVATLPLPGLRVNGIPGIIGLPLNDHAAKTLRGKCSQAPFGRKEQTIVDLKVRRTWQLDPSHFTISNPQWEGRINRLLPRVKEDLGCDETQGVTCELYKLLLYEPSGFFKVSTI
;
A
#
# COMPACT_ATOMS: atom_id res chain seq x y z
N MET A 1 5.45 -41.21 10.74
CA MET A 1 6.57 -40.52 11.43
C MET A 1 7.75 -40.25 10.50
N ALA A 2 8.31 -41.23 9.78
CA ALA A 2 9.47 -41.03 8.87
C ALA A 2 9.30 -39.98 7.75
N TYR A 3 8.07 -39.79 7.25
CA TYR A 3 7.78 -38.80 6.19
C TYR A 3 7.89 -37.35 6.69
N LEU A 4 7.51 -37.08 7.94
CA LEU A 4 7.60 -35.74 8.52
C LEU A 4 9.07 -35.32 8.71
N GLN A 5 9.90 -36.24 9.20
CA GLN A 5 11.34 -36.02 9.34
C GLN A 5 11.99 -35.70 7.99
N ARG A 6 11.66 -36.48 6.95
CA ARG A 6 12.17 -36.25 5.59
C ARG A 6 11.72 -34.90 5.02
N LEU A 7 10.48 -34.49 5.29
CA LEU A 7 9.97 -33.18 4.85
C LEU A 7 10.72 -32.04 5.56
N GLU A 8 10.94 -32.15 6.86
CA GLU A 8 11.69 -31.17 7.64
C GLU A 8 13.13 -31.04 7.16
N ASP A 9 13.83 -32.17 6.95
CA ASP A 9 15.20 -32.20 6.44
C ASP A 9 15.33 -31.52 5.06
N VAL A 10 14.31 -31.68 4.20
CA VAL A 10 14.26 -31.02 2.89
C VAL A 10 14.00 -29.51 3.04
N LEU A 11 13.04 -29.12 3.89
CA LEU A 11 12.69 -27.72 4.11
C LEU A 11 13.84 -26.92 4.73
N GLN A 12 14.61 -27.52 5.64
CA GLN A 12 15.79 -26.88 6.25
C GLN A 12 16.92 -26.62 5.24
N ARG A 13 16.98 -27.37 4.13
CA ARG A 13 17.98 -27.16 3.06
C ARG A 13 17.60 -26.05 2.09
N VAL A 14 16.36 -25.55 2.14
CA VAL A 14 15.91 -24.47 1.26
C VAL A 14 16.57 -23.17 1.71
N LYS A 15 17.53 -22.69 0.91
CA LYS A 15 18.08 -21.34 1.06
C LYS A 15 17.01 -20.34 0.64
N ARG A 16 16.59 -19.50 1.59
CA ARG A 16 15.71 -18.36 1.32
C ARG A 16 16.60 -17.14 1.13
N PRO A 17 16.62 -16.51 -0.05
CA PRO A 17 17.51 -15.38 -0.30
C PRO A 17 17.12 -14.13 0.50
N GLY A 18 15.93 -14.09 1.10
CA GLY A 18 15.47 -12.99 1.95
C GLY A 18 14.28 -13.35 2.85
N SER A 19 13.71 -12.31 3.45
CA SER A 19 12.57 -12.36 4.36
C SER A 19 11.24 -12.43 3.60
N PHE A 20 10.24 -13.08 4.19
CA PHE A 20 8.86 -13.11 3.64
C PHE A 20 8.23 -11.70 3.57
N SER A 21 8.58 -10.83 4.53
CA SER A 21 8.17 -9.44 4.59
C SER A 21 9.27 -8.59 5.20
N THR A 22 9.42 -7.35 4.75
CA THR A 22 10.32 -6.36 5.35
C THR A 22 9.54 -5.15 5.83
N GLY A 23 10.07 -4.49 6.86
CA GLY A 23 9.49 -3.27 7.43
C GLY A 23 10.44 -2.63 8.43
N GLY A 24 10.14 -1.39 8.81
CA GLY A 24 10.92 -0.67 9.80
C GLY A 24 10.50 0.80 9.88
N PRO A 25 10.95 1.52 10.92
CA PRO A 25 10.64 2.92 11.07
C PRO A 25 11.28 3.75 9.96
N VAL A 26 10.53 4.70 9.44
CA VAL A 26 11.03 5.74 8.54
C VAL A 26 11.03 7.03 9.34
N ALA A 27 12.22 7.48 9.77
CA ALA A 27 12.39 8.60 10.71
C ALA A 27 11.56 9.85 10.36
N THR A 28 11.51 10.21 9.07
CA THR A 28 10.62 11.22 8.54
C THR A 28 10.21 10.87 7.10
N LEU A 29 8.93 11.06 6.79
CA LEU A 29 8.42 11.14 5.42
C LEU A 29 8.03 12.60 5.16
N PRO A 30 8.49 13.21 4.06
CA PRO A 30 8.06 14.55 3.71
C PRO A 30 6.55 14.55 3.41
N LEU A 31 5.89 15.71 3.49
CA LEU A 31 4.49 15.80 3.08
C LEU A 31 4.39 15.47 1.58
N PRO A 32 3.38 14.70 1.13
CA PRO A 32 3.30 14.25 -0.26
C PRO A 32 3.04 15.38 -1.26
N GLY A 33 2.51 16.52 -0.82
CA GLY A 33 2.00 17.55 -1.72
C GLY A 33 0.86 17.01 -2.57
N LEU A 34 -0.14 16.41 -1.91
CA LEU A 34 -1.28 15.76 -2.55
C LEU A 34 -2.09 16.77 -3.37
N ARG A 35 -2.26 16.53 -4.67
CA ARG A 35 -3.14 17.29 -5.57
C ARG A 35 -4.16 16.36 -6.19
N VAL A 36 -5.41 16.80 -6.29
CA VAL A 36 -6.52 15.98 -6.80
C VAL A 36 -7.23 16.71 -7.92
N ASN A 37 -7.52 16.00 -9.01
CA ASN A 37 -8.13 16.58 -10.20
C ASN A 37 -9.47 17.24 -9.86
N GLY A 38 -9.61 18.52 -10.22
CA GLY A 38 -10.81 19.30 -9.95
C GLY A 38 -10.97 19.74 -8.49
N ILE A 39 -9.92 19.66 -7.65
CA ILE A 39 -9.81 20.38 -6.38
C ILE A 39 -8.65 21.38 -6.52
N PRO A 40 -8.88 22.70 -6.35
CA PRO A 40 -7.81 23.68 -6.50
C PRO A 40 -6.77 23.57 -5.37
N GLY A 41 -5.50 23.68 -5.74
CA GLY A 41 -4.38 23.74 -4.78
C GLY A 41 -3.88 22.37 -4.28
N ILE A 42 -3.13 22.41 -3.17
CA ILE A 42 -2.61 21.23 -2.48
C ILE A 42 -3.54 20.90 -1.31
N ILE A 43 -3.87 19.62 -1.14
CA ILE A 43 -4.58 19.13 0.04
C ILE A 43 -3.59 19.10 1.21
N GLY A 44 -3.78 20.01 2.17
CA GLY A 44 -2.97 20.10 3.38
C GLY A 44 -3.22 18.93 4.33
N LEU A 45 -2.17 18.54 5.06
CA LEU A 45 -2.22 17.57 6.15
C LEU A 45 -1.78 18.25 7.47
N PRO A 46 -2.40 17.95 8.63
CA PRO A 46 -3.49 16.99 8.81
C PRO A 46 -4.78 17.42 8.12
N LEU A 47 -5.54 16.42 7.65
CA LEU A 47 -6.74 16.65 6.85
C LEU A 47 -7.85 17.24 7.72
N ASN A 48 -8.35 18.42 7.37
CA ASN A 48 -9.49 19.02 8.05
C ASN A 48 -10.83 18.50 7.47
N ASP A 49 -11.93 18.71 8.20
CA ASP A 49 -13.26 18.22 7.83
C ASP A 49 -13.73 18.69 6.45
N HIS A 50 -13.42 19.94 6.09
CA HIS A 50 -13.81 20.48 4.79
C HIS A 50 -13.07 19.78 3.65
N ALA A 51 -11.74 19.68 3.76
CA ALA A 51 -10.89 18.98 2.80
C ALA A 51 -11.26 17.49 2.71
N ALA A 52 -11.58 16.85 3.82
CA ALA A 52 -12.03 15.46 3.86
C ALA A 52 -13.35 15.24 3.10
N LYS A 53 -14.34 16.11 3.31
CA LYS A 53 -15.62 16.07 2.58
C LYS A 53 -15.43 16.31 1.09
N THR A 54 -14.63 17.30 0.72
CA THR A 54 -14.31 17.61 -0.68
C THR A 54 -13.57 16.46 -1.36
N LEU A 55 -12.57 15.87 -0.69
CA LEU A 55 -11.83 14.71 -1.20
C LEU A 55 -12.75 13.50 -1.36
N ARG A 56 -13.59 13.21 -0.37
CA ARG A 56 -14.58 12.12 -0.44
C ARG A 56 -15.48 12.27 -1.66
N GLY A 57 -15.90 13.49 -2.01
CA GLY A 57 -16.72 13.75 -3.19
C GLY A 57 -16.05 13.41 -4.53
N LYS A 58 -14.73 13.19 -4.55
CA LYS A 58 -13.98 12.70 -5.73
C LYS A 58 -13.75 11.18 -5.71
N CYS A 59 -13.96 10.53 -4.58
CA CYS A 59 -13.68 9.11 -4.39
C CYS A 59 -14.86 8.23 -4.78
N SER A 60 -14.57 6.96 -5.09
CA SER A 60 -15.55 5.88 -5.16
C SER A 60 -15.44 4.96 -3.94
N GLN A 61 -16.44 4.10 -3.73
CA GLN A 61 -16.32 3.07 -2.68
C GLN A 61 -15.22 2.08 -3.04
N ALA A 62 -14.33 1.80 -2.08
CA ALA A 62 -13.21 0.91 -2.30
C ALA A 62 -13.69 -0.55 -2.38
N PRO A 63 -13.52 -1.24 -3.52
CA PRO A 63 -13.87 -2.65 -3.63
C PRO A 63 -12.85 -3.50 -2.89
N PHE A 64 -13.19 -4.76 -2.65
CA PHE A 64 -12.30 -5.78 -2.10
C PHE A 64 -12.38 -7.06 -2.93
N GLY A 65 -11.29 -7.83 -2.89
CA GLY A 65 -11.25 -9.16 -3.51
C GLY A 65 -12.05 -10.16 -2.68
N ARG A 66 -12.97 -10.88 -3.33
CA ARG A 66 -13.68 -12.02 -2.79
C ARG A 66 -13.46 -13.20 -3.75
N LYS A 67 -12.50 -14.06 -3.41
CA LYS A 67 -11.99 -15.10 -4.32
C LYS A 67 -11.56 -14.47 -5.65
N GLU A 68 -12.12 -14.90 -6.78
CA GLU A 68 -11.82 -14.38 -8.11
C GLU A 68 -12.57 -13.08 -8.44
N GLN A 69 -13.48 -12.62 -7.57
CA GLN A 69 -14.33 -11.45 -7.82
C GLN A 69 -13.79 -10.20 -7.13
N THR A 70 -14.03 -9.04 -7.74
CA THR A 70 -13.81 -7.72 -7.10
C THR A 70 -15.16 -7.05 -6.89
N ILE A 71 -15.58 -6.90 -5.64
CA ILE A 71 -16.93 -6.42 -5.29
C ILE A 71 -16.88 -5.30 -4.25
N VAL A 72 -17.98 -4.54 -4.15
CA VAL A 72 -18.19 -3.52 -3.12
C VAL A 72 -19.19 -4.06 -2.08
N ASP A 73 -18.75 -4.20 -0.83
CA ASP A 73 -19.60 -4.52 0.32
C ASP A 73 -19.16 -3.69 1.53
N LEU A 74 -20.01 -2.74 1.93
CA LEU A 74 -19.74 -1.83 3.05
C LEU A 74 -19.73 -2.53 4.42
N LYS A 75 -20.24 -3.77 4.51
CA LYS A 75 -20.14 -4.59 5.72
C LYS A 75 -18.76 -5.23 5.87
N VAL A 76 -17.97 -5.29 4.79
CA VAL A 76 -16.61 -5.85 4.77
C VAL A 76 -15.57 -4.74 4.69
N ARG A 77 -15.78 -3.77 3.80
CA ARG A 77 -14.87 -2.66 3.57
C ARG A 77 -15.63 -1.36 3.45
N ARG A 78 -15.51 -0.52 4.48
CA ARG A 78 -16.07 0.83 4.53
C ARG A 78 -14.93 1.84 4.38
N THR A 79 -14.53 2.06 3.14
CA THR A 79 -13.40 2.91 2.78
C THR A 79 -13.66 3.54 1.43
N TRP A 80 -13.23 4.78 1.24
CA TRP A 80 -13.24 5.45 -0.05
C TRP A 80 -11.91 5.24 -0.75
N GLN A 81 -11.90 5.10 -2.08
CA GLN A 81 -10.67 5.07 -2.86
C GLN A 81 -10.68 6.11 -3.98
N LEU A 82 -9.49 6.54 -4.36
CA LEU A 82 -9.23 7.35 -5.54
C LEU A 82 -8.14 6.67 -6.38
N ASP A 83 -8.42 6.51 -7.66
CA ASP A 83 -7.50 5.94 -8.64
C ASP A 83 -6.31 6.89 -8.91
N PRO A 84 -5.08 6.38 -9.11
CA PRO A 84 -3.89 7.19 -9.37
C PRO A 84 -4.02 8.19 -10.53
N SER A 85 -4.85 7.90 -11.53
CA SER A 85 -5.09 8.85 -12.64
C SER A 85 -5.78 10.15 -12.21
N HIS A 86 -6.40 10.18 -11.02
CA HIS A 86 -7.13 11.33 -10.50
C HIS A 86 -6.36 12.17 -9.48
N PHE A 87 -5.12 11.82 -9.14
CA PHE A 87 -4.33 12.59 -8.19
C PHE A 87 -2.83 12.50 -8.46
N THR A 88 -2.08 13.45 -7.92
CA THR A 88 -0.62 13.46 -8.00
C THR A 88 0.00 13.74 -6.64
N ILE A 89 1.19 13.19 -6.44
CA ILE A 89 2.07 13.49 -5.32
C ILE A 89 3.10 14.47 -5.87
N SER A 90 2.93 15.76 -5.55
CA SER A 90 3.72 16.82 -6.19
C SER A 90 5.00 17.21 -5.45
N ASN A 91 5.25 16.66 -4.26
CA ASN A 91 6.51 16.91 -3.56
C ASN A 91 7.63 15.97 -4.06
N PRO A 92 8.67 16.46 -4.76
CA PRO A 92 9.76 15.61 -5.25
C PRO A 92 10.57 14.94 -4.13
N GLN A 93 10.56 15.51 -2.92
CA GLN A 93 11.21 14.87 -1.77
C GLN A 93 10.53 13.54 -1.40
N TRP A 94 9.22 13.41 -1.67
CA TRP A 94 8.48 12.16 -1.45
C TRP A 94 9.05 11.04 -2.30
N GLU A 95 9.10 11.26 -3.62
CA GLU A 95 9.64 10.30 -4.58
C GLU A 95 11.10 9.96 -4.26
N GLY A 96 11.93 10.98 -3.97
CA GLY A 96 13.31 10.77 -3.54
C GLY A 96 13.43 9.92 -2.26
N ARG A 97 12.46 10.01 -1.34
CA ARG A 97 12.44 9.18 -0.13
C ARG A 97 12.03 7.74 -0.43
N ILE A 98 11.03 7.52 -1.27
CA ILE A 98 10.61 6.18 -1.71
C ILE A 98 11.73 5.47 -2.47
N ASN A 99 12.40 6.16 -3.40
CA ASN A 99 13.50 5.60 -4.19
C ASN A 99 14.70 5.18 -3.32
N ARG A 100 14.92 5.83 -2.18
CA ARG A 100 15.95 5.41 -1.21
C ARG A 100 15.56 4.18 -0.39
N LEU A 101 14.27 3.85 -0.30
CA LEU A 101 13.80 2.65 0.41
C LEU A 101 13.86 1.41 -0.50
N LEU A 102 13.71 1.58 -1.82
CA LEU A 102 13.66 0.48 -2.78
C LEU A 102 14.86 -0.49 -2.73
N PRO A 103 16.14 -0.04 -2.68
CA PRO A 103 17.27 -0.95 -2.60
C PRO A 103 17.24 -1.84 -1.35
N ARG A 104 16.87 -1.27 -0.20
CA ARG A 104 16.75 -2.01 1.05
C ARG A 104 15.61 -3.02 0.98
N VAL A 105 14.47 -2.64 0.40
CA VAL A 105 13.34 -3.56 0.19
C VAL A 105 13.73 -4.71 -0.73
N LYS A 106 14.45 -4.44 -1.82
CA LYS A 106 14.99 -5.44 -2.75
C LYS A 106 15.90 -6.44 -2.02
N GLU A 107 16.86 -5.94 -1.26
CA GLU A 107 17.80 -6.73 -0.47
C GLU A 107 17.08 -7.58 0.58
N ASP A 108 16.22 -6.96 1.40
CA ASP A 108 15.54 -7.65 2.49
C ASP A 108 14.59 -8.76 1.99
N LEU A 109 14.00 -8.59 0.81
CA LEU A 109 13.13 -9.60 0.17
C LEU A 109 13.94 -10.66 -0.60
N GLY A 110 15.26 -10.52 -0.72
CA GLY A 110 16.12 -11.48 -1.40
C GLY A 110 15.96 -11.48 -2.91
N CYS A 111 15.57 -10.34 -3.51
CA CYS A 111 15.53 -10.17 -4.95
C CYS A 111 16.96 -10.12 -5.50
N ASP A 112 17.21 -10.88 -6.57
CA ASP A 112 18.53 -10.95 -7.19
C ASP A 112 18.95 -9.60 -7.80
N GLU A 113 20.25 -9.35 -7.93
CA GLU A 113 20.76 -8.09 -8.48
C GLU A 113 20.29 -7.81 -9.92
N THR A 114 20.07 -8.87 -10.70
CA THR A 114 19.54 -8.82 -12.06
C THR A 114 18.07 -8.43 -12.14
N GLN A 115 17.32 -8.50 -11.03
CA GLN A 115 15.90 -8.16 -10.99
C GLN A 115 15.68 -6.68 -10.68
N GLY A 116 14.95 -5.99 -11.57
CA GLY A 116 14.49 -4.63 -11.31
C GLY A 116 13.31 -4.64 -10.33
N VAL A 117 13.38 -3.79 -9.31
CA VAL A 117 12.25 -3.54 -8.39
C VAL A 117 11.82 -2.09 -8.56
N THR A 118 10.54 -1.88 -8.86
CA THR A 118 9.91 -0.57 -9.00
C THR A 118 8.85 -0.37 -7.94
N CYS A 119 8.56 0.90 -7.62
CA CYS A 119 7.43 1.28 -6.79
C CYS A 119 6.44 2.05 -7.65
N GLU A 120 5.17 1.61 -7.64
CA GLU A 120 4.10 2.27 -8.38
C GLU A 120 3.02 2.78 -7.43
N LEU A 121 2.52 3.98 -7.70
CA LEU A 121 1.40 4.55 -6.99
C LEU A 121 0.13 3.76 -7.35
N TYR A 122 -0.39 2.99 -6.39
CA TYR A 122 -1.52 2.10 -6.66
C TYR A 122 -2.90 2.72 -6.44
N LYS A 123 -3.12 3.40 -5.30
CA LYS A 123 -4.38 4.11 -4.98
C LYS A 123 -4.24 4.95 -3.73
N LEU A 124 -5.11 5.94 -3.59
CA LEU A 124 -5.33 6.66 -2.34
C LEU A 124 -6.56 6.08 -1.64
N LEU A 125 -6.44 5.83 -0.33
CA LEU A 125 -7.56 5.40 0.52
C LEU A 125 -7.91 6.49 1.54
N LEU A 126 -9.19 6.83 1.62
CA LEU A 126 -9.73 7.75 2.62
C LEU A 126 -10.65 6.98 3.56
N TYR A 127 -10.30 6.99 4.85
CA TYR A 127 -11.11 6.42 5.92
C TYR A 127 -11.87 7.54 6.61
N GLU A 128 -13.18 7.40 6.66
CA GLU A 128 -14.02 8.20 7.55
C GLU A 128 -13.89 7.67 8.99
N PRO A 129 -14.33 8.44 10.00
CA PRO A 129 -14.53 7.89 11.33
C PRO A 129 -15.34 6.59 11.28
N SER A 130 -14.89 5.56 11.99
CA SER A 130 -15.44 4.19 11.94
C SER A 130 -15.32 3.46 10.60
N GLY A 131 -14.53 3.97 9.65
CA GLY A 131 -14.15 3.23 8.44
C GLY A 131 -13.27 2.03 8.79
N PHE A 132 -13.42 0.93 8.07
CA PHE A 132 -12.70 -0.31 8.35
C PHE A 132 -12.52 -1.16 7.09
N PHE A 133 -11.59 -2.11 7.16
CA PHE A 133 -11.52 -3.25 6.25
C PHE A 133 -11.33 -4.52 7.09
N LYS A 134 -12.31 -5.42 7.04
CA LYS A 134 -12.24 -6.69 7.76
C LYS A 134 -11.17 -7.59 7.16
N VAL A 135 -10.50 -8.35 8.02
CA VAL A 135 -9.66 -9.46 7.60
C VAL A 135 -10.54 -10.45 6.85
N SER A 136 -10.24 -10.70 5.59
CA SER A 136 -10.84 -11.80 4.85
C SER A 136 -10.23 -13.10 5.36
N THR A 137 -10.93 -13.80 6.25
CA THR A 137 -10.64 -15.21 6.50
C THR A 137 -11.15 -15.98 5.28
N ILE A 138 -10.24 -16.70 4.62
CA ILE A 138 -10.49 -17.51 3.43
C ILE A 138 -11.41 -18.68 3.80
#